data_AF-A0A8J1YXI4-F1
#
_entry.id   AF-A0A8J1YXI4-F1
#
_cell.length_a   1.000
_cell.length_b   1.000
_cell.length_c   1.000
_cell.angle_alpha   90.00
_cell.angle_beta   90.00
_cell.angle_gamma   90.00
#
_symmetry.space_group_name_H-M   'P 1'
#
loop_
_entity.id
_entity.type
_entity.pdbx_description
1 polymer ?
#
loop_
_entity_poly.entity_id
_entity_poly.type
_entity_poly.pdbx_seq_one_letter_code
_entity_poly.pdbx_strand_id
1 'polypeptide(L)'
;MGYYGLGPGMRVADQLSTFEKALRNVPLDQHYMTLDLLETLLKNIAQNPREEKFRKIKLTNPKIGAAITSVIPALEALFALGFQIDQTAADGTLFLVLPETIKLTFPAHVAKVIDARDDFFRKEVEKMRVAKGLGRVAPAGEGKPEDPRSTADIEQATTANLQWIKTTDTKAYYVGA
;
A
#
# COMPACT_ATOMS: atom_id res chain seq x y z
N MET A 1 10.98 -46.48 20.62
CA MET A 1 11.24 -45.55 19.50
C MET A 1 10.35 -44.33 19.68
N GLY A 2 10.94 -43.21 20.08
CA GLY A 2 10.20 -41.97 20.37
C GLY A 2 9.75 -41.25 19.11
N TYR A 3 8.47 -40.92 19.07
CA TYR A 3 7.82 -40.08 18.08
C TYR A 3 8.28 -38.63 18.28
N TYR A 4 9.05 -38.06 17.35
CA TYR A 4 9.14 -36.61 17.20
C TYR A 4 7.89 -36.20 16.42
N GLY A 5 6.89 -35.50 16.98
CA GLY A 5 7.04 -34.36 17.86
C GLY A 5 7.09 -33.05 17.06
N LEU A 6 6.38 -32.96 15.94
CA LEU A 6 6.05 -31.67 15.33
C LEU A 6 4.95 -31.01 16.19
N GLY A 7 5.37 -30.15 17.11
CA GLY A 7 4.47 -29.35 17.92
C GLY A 7 3.56 -28.47 17.03
N PRO A 8 2.25 -28.39 17.32
CA PRO A 8 1.33 -27.53 16.59
C PRO A 8 1.61 -26.06 16.98
N GLY A 9 2.57 -25.45 16.30
CA GLY A 9 3.02 -24.10 16.66
C GLY A 9 4.10 -23.51 15.76
N MET A 10 4.82 -24.33 14.98
CA MET A 10 5.70 -23.82 13.93
C MET A 10 4.86 -23.42 12.72
N ARG A 11 4.15 -22.29 12.84
CA ARG A 11 3.84 -21.48 11.66
C ARG A 11 5.19 -21.11 11.09
N VAL A 12 5.58 -21.74 9.99
CA VAL A 12 6.61 -21.21 9.10
C VAL A 12 6.31 -19.71 9.03
N ALA A 13 7.26 -18.86 9.43
CA ALA A 13 7.11 -17.43 9.27
C ALA A 13 6.86 -17.23 7.78
N ASP A 14 5.58 -17.09 7.43
CA ASP A 14 5.13 -17.06 6.05
C ASP A 14 5.95 -15.96 5.40
N GLN A 15 6.80 -16.32 4.44
CA GLN A 15 7.77 -15.36 3.93
C GLN A 15 6.98 -14.23 3.32
N LEU A 16 6.95 -13.10 4.03
CA LEU A 16 6.14 -11.95 3.67
C LEU A 16 6.45 -11.60 2.23
N SER A 17 5.42 -11.58 1.39
CA SER A 17 5.59 -11.26 -0.01
C SER A 17 6.15 -9.84 -0.13
N THR A 18 6.82 -9.53 -1.25
CA THR A 18 7.34 -8.19 -1.50
C THR A 18 6.25 -7.12 -1.31
N PHE A 19 5.03 -7.44 -1.71
CA PHE A 19 3.83 -6.63 -1.47
C PHE A 19 3.53 -6.42 0.03
N GLU A 20 3.49 -7.49 0.83
CA GLU A 20 3.22 -7.38 2.28
C GLU A 20 4.30 -6.61 3.04
N LYS A 21 5.56 -6.77 2.63
CA LYS A 21 6.69 -6.01 3.17
C LYS A 21 6.52 -4.51 2.89
N ALA A 22 6.16 -4.15 1.65
CA ALA A 22 5.91 -2.77 1.27
C ALA A 22 4.74 -2.15 2.06
N LEU A 23 3.65 -2.90 2.27
CA LEU A 23 2.52 -2.44 3.09
C LEU A 23 2.90 -2.18 4.56
N ARG A 24 3.78 -3.00 5.14
CA ARG A 24 4.24 -2.83 6.53
C ARG A 24 5.23 -1.69 6.71
N ASN A 25 5.91 -1.27 5.66
CA ASN A 25 6.82 -0.13 5.66
C ASN A 25 6.09 1.22 5.53
N VAL A 26 4.77 1.23 5.36
CA VAL A 26 3.98 2.46 5.30
C VAL A 26 4.06 3.20 6.64
N PRO A 27 4.30 4.53 6.65
CA PRO A 27 4.41 5.29 7.88
C PRO A 27 3.11 5.26 8.69
N LEU A 28 3.26 5.12 10.02
CA LEU A 28 2.16 4.99 10.97
C LEU A 28 1.23 6.21 11.00
N ASP A 29 1.66 7.37 10.52
CA ASP A 29 0.83 8.57 10.49
C ASP A 29 -0.17 8.56 9.32
N GLN A 30 0.14 7.81 8.25
CA GLN A 30 -0.59 7.86 6.96
C GLN A 30 -1.21 6.53 6.57
N HIS A 31 -0.87 5.44 7.28
CA HIS A 31 -1.32 4.09 6.99
C HIS A 31 -2.82 3.97 6.76
N TYR A 32 -3.65 4.66 7.53
CA TYR A 32 -5.10 4.58 7.37
C TYR A 32 -5.56 5.10 6.01
N MET A 33 -5.14 6.32 5.61
CA MET A 33 -5.52 6.91 4.33
C MET A 33 -4.97 6.12 3.14
N THR A 34 -3.70 5.72 3.22
CA THR A 34 -3.02 4.94 2.19
C THR A 34 -3.69 3.57 2.00
N LEU A 35 -3.92 2.83 3.08
CA LEU A 35 -4.48 1.49 3.01
C LEU A 35 -5.98 1.49 2.66
N ASP A 36 -6.77 2.44 3.16
CA ASP A 36 -8.21 2.60 2.81
C ASP A 36 -8.37 2.86 1.30
N LEU A 37 -7.48 3.69 0.72
CA LEU A 37 -7.50 4.00 -0.70
C LEU A 37 -6.97 2.83 -1.54
N LEU A 38 -5.90 2.15 -1.11
CA LEU A 38 -5.41 0.93 -1.76
C LEU A 38 -6.45 -0.19 -1.76
N GLU A 39 -7.11 -0.43 -0.62
CA GLU A 39 -8.20 -1.39 -0.50
C GLU A 39 -9.31 -1.09 -1.52
N THR A 40 -9.76 0.16 -1.57
CA THR A 40 -10.81 0.60 -2.50
C THR A 40 -10.41 0.38 -3.95
N LEU A 41 -9.18 0.74 -4.33
CA LEU A 41 -8.68 0.54 -5.70
C LEU A 41 -8.61 -0.94 -6.06
N LEU A 42 -7.99 -1.77 -5.22
CA LEU A 42 -7.82 -3.19 -5.49
C LEU A 42 -9.16 -3.92 -5.50
N LYS A 43 -10.10 -3.53 -4.62
CA LYS A 43 -11.46 -4.05 -4.59
C LYS A 43 -12.21 -3.72 -5.88
N ASN A 44 -12.13 -2.49 -6.37
CA ASN A 44 -12.77 -2.09 -7.63
C ASN A 44 -12.22 -2.89 -8.83
N ILE A 45 -10.91 -3.13 -8.88
CA ILE A 45 -10.28 -3.93 -9.95
C ILE A 45 -10.67 -5.42 -9.82
N ALA A 46 -10.68 -5.96 -8.60
CA ALA A 46 -11.04 -7.36 -8.36
C ALA A 46 -12.54 -7.63 -8.66
N GLN A 47 -13.42 -6.69 -8.36
CA GLN A 47 -14.86 -6.79 -8.66
C GLN A 47 -15.15 -6.58 -10.15
N ASN A 48 -14.49 -5.60 -10.78
CA ASN A 48 -14.73 -5.21 -12.16
C ASN A 48 -13.45 -5.29 -12.99
N PRO A 49 -12.91 -6.50 -13.23
CA PRO A 49 -11.63 -6.66 -13.90
C PRO A 49 -11.68 -6.26 -15.38
N ARG A 50 -12.86 -6.18 -16.01
CA ARG A 50 -12.99 -5.81 -17.42
C ARG A 50 -13.04 -4.30 -17.67
N GLU A 51 -13.19 -3.50 -16.61
CA GLU A 51 -13.31 -2.05 -16.76
C GLU A 51 -11.93 -1.39 -16.73
N GLU A 52 -11.49 -0.89 -17.88
CA GLU A 52 -10.20 -0.20 -18.02
C GLU A 52 -10.03 1.00 -17.09
N LYS A 53 -11.13 1.68 -16.75
CA LYS A 53 -11.11 2.86 -15.87
C LYS A 53 -10.58 2.55 -14.47
N PHE A 54 -10.72 1.30 -14.00
CA PHE A 54 -10.17 0.87 -12.71
C PHE A 54 -8.75 0.35 -12.84
N ARG A 55 -8.34 -0.09 -14.04
CA ARG A 55 -6.98 -0.52 -14.36
C ARG A 55 -6.03 0.65 -14.63
N LYS A 56 -6.55 1.86 -14.91
CA LYS A 56 -5.78 3.07 -15.19
C LYS A 56 -5.99 4.10 -14.07
N ILE A 57 -4.93 4.39 -13.32
CA ILE A 57 -4.94 5.30 -12.18
C ILE A 57 -4.15 6.55 -12.53
N LYS A 58 -4.77 7.73 -12.43
CA LYS A 58 -4.10 9.02 -12.67
C LYS A 58 -3.37 9.49 -11.42
N LEU A 59 -2.03 9.55 -11.46
CA LEU A 59 -1.23 9.95 -10.29
C LEU A 59 -1.30 11.46 -9.97
N THR A 60 -1.83 12.25 -10.90
CA THR A 60 -2.08 13.69 -10.72
C THR A 60 -3.32 13.99 -9.88
N ASN A 61 -4.16 12.99 -9.55
CA ASN A 61 -5.33 13.24 -8.71
C ASN A 61 -4.87 13.54 -7.26
N PRO A 62 -5.29 14.64 -6.63
CA PRO A 62 -4.81 15.05 -5.31
C PRO A 62 -5.03 13.99 -4.22
N LYS A 63 -6.12 13.20 -4.29
CA LYS A 63 -6.37 12.12 -3.33
C LYS A 63 -5.37 10.97 -3.48
N ILE A 64 -5.05 10.62 -4.73
CA ILE A 64 -4.05 9.60 -5.05
C ILE A 64 -2.64 10.12 -4.74
N GLY A 65 -2.39 11.41 -5.02
CA GLY A 65 -1.18 12.13 -4.65
C GLY A 65 -0.90 12.02 -3.16
N ALA A 66 -1.87 12.40 -2.33
CA ALA A 66 -1.75 12.36 -0.88
C ALA A 66 -1.53 10.94 -0.33
N ALA A 67 -2.35 9.98 -0.75
CA ALA A 67 -2.37 8.65 -0.15
C ALA A 67 -1.32 7.68 -0.72
N ILE A 68 -0.98 7.80 -2.01
CA ILE A 68 -0.10 6.87 -2.72
C ILE A 68 1.20 7.57 -3.13
N THR A 69 1.10 8.66 -3.90
CA THR A 69 2.31 9.27 -4.50
C THR A 69 3.21 9.92 -3.46
N SER A 70 2.67 10.44 -2.34
CA SER A 70 3.47 10.98 -1.25
C SER A 70 4.20 9.88 -0.45
N VAL A 71 3.79 8.62 -0.61
CA VAL A 71 4.25 7.47 0.18
C VAL A 71 4.94 6.45 -0.72
N ILE A 72 6.27 6.48 -0.76
CA ILE A 72 7.06 5.56 -1.59
C ILE A 72 6.71 4.07 -1.36
N PRO A 73 6.57 3.58 -0.11
CA PRO A 73 6.17 2.19 0.14
C PRO A 73 4.81 1.79 -0.48
N ALA A 74 3.89 2.75 -0.63
CA ALA A 74 2.60 2.50 -1.27
C ALA A 74 2.74 2.29 -2.79
N LEU A 75 3.63 3.06 -3.43
CA LEU A 75 3.98 2.87 -4.84
C LEU A 75 4.70 1.54 -5.06
N GLU A 76 5.65 1.19 -4.18
CA GLU A 76 6.34 -0.11 -4.23
C GLU A 76 5.36 -1.28 -4.11
N ALA A 77 4.34 -1.16 -3.25
CA ALA A 77 3.28 -2.17 -3.15
C ALA A 77 2.51 -2.32 -4.46
N LEU A 78 2.18 -1.22 -5.15
CA LEU A 78 1.52 -1.27 -6.47
C LEU A 78 2.43 -1.88 -7.55
N PHE A 79 3.71 -1.55 -7.56
CA PHE A 79 4.66 -2.17 -8.50
C PHE A 79 4.84 -3.67 -8.23
N ALA A 80 4.85 -4.09 -6.97
CA ALA A 80 4.90 -5.51 -6.60
C ALA A 80 3.66 -6.30 -7.05
N LEU A 81 2.50 -5.63 -7.21
CA LEU A 81 1.31 -6.21 -7.81
C LEU A 81 1.35 -6.24 -9.35
N GLY A 82 2.38 -5.64 -9.95
CA GLY A 82 2.60 -5.59 -11.39
C GLY A 82 1.91 -4.44 -12.11
N PHE A 83 1.54 -3.38 -11.38
CA PHE A 83 1.20 -2.14 -12.06
C PHE A 83 2.45 -1.53 -12.72
N GLN A 84 2.23 -0.88 -13.86
CA GLN A 84 3.27 -0.25 -14.66
C GLN A 84 2.99 1.23 -14.83
N ILE A 85 4.05 2.03 -14.99
CA ILE A 85 3.92 3.47 -15.21
C ILE A 85 3.82 3.71 -16.70
N ASP A 86 2.70 4.26 -17.12
CA ASP A 86 2.47 4.72 -18.48
C ASP A 86 2.75 6.23 -18.55
N GLN A 87 3.84 6.59 -19.23
CA GLN A 87 4.27 7.97 -19.48
C GLN A 87 3.80 8.50 -20.83
N THR A 88 2.93 7.77 -21.54
CA THR A 88 2.55 8.05 -22.94
C THR A 88 1.60 9.25 -23.09
N ALA A 89 1.11 9.83 -21.99
CA ALA A 89 0.27 11.01 -22.07
C ALA A 89 1.09 12.24 -22.51
N ALA A 90 0.74 12.80 -23.67
CA ALA A 90 1.38 13.98 -24.28
C ALA A 90 1.48 15.20 -23.35
N ASP A 91 0.65 15.25 -22.30
CA ASP A 91 0.61 16.32 -21.30
C ASP A 91 1.61 16.13 -20.14
N GLY A 92 2.48 15.12 -20.18
CA GLY A 92 3.43 14.82 -19.10
C GLY A 92 2.78 14.31 -17.81
N THR A 93 1.52 13.84 -17.92
CA THR A 93 0.76 13.24 -16.83
C THR A 93 1.11 11.76 -16.68
N LEU A 94 1.36 11.33 -15.45
CA LEU A 94 1.75 9.95 -15.15
C LEU A 94 0.52 9.11 -14.82
N PHE A 95 0.36 7.99 -15.52
CA PHE A 95 -0.67 7.00 -15.26
C PHE A 95 -0.05 5.72 -14.73
N LEU A 96 -0.72 5.09 -13.78
CA LEU A 96 -0.40 3.76 -13.26
C LEU A 96 -1.40 2.78 -13.89
N VAL A 97 -0.92 1.89 -14.74
CA VAL A 97 -1.74 0.98 -15.55
C VAL A 97 -1.46 -0.46 -15.16
N LEU A 98 -2.51 -1.22 -14.90
CA LEU A 98 -2.41 -2.67 -14.68
C LEU A 98 -2.66 -3.41 -16.01
N PRO A 99 -1.68 -4.19 -16.51
CA PRO A 99 -1.86 -5.04 -17.68
C PRO A 99 -3.01 -6.03 -17.51
N GLU A 100 -3.72 -6.33 -18.60
CA GLU A 100 -4.87 -7.24 -18.55
C GLU A 100 -4.51 -8.68 -18.17
N THR A 101 -3.25 -9.05 -18.36
CA THR A 101 -2.66 -10.34 -18.01
C THR A 101 -2.72 -10.60 -16.50
N ILE A 102 -2.70 -9.54 -15.69
CA ILE A 102 -2.67 -9.65 -14.23
C ILE A 102 -4.09 -9.61 -13.69
N LYS A 103 -4.49 -10.68 -13.00
CA LYS A 103 -5.79 -10.79 -12.34
C LYS A 103 -5.60 -10.59 -10.84
N LEU A 104 -6.14 -9.49 -10.33
CA LEU A 104 -6.23 -9.28 -8.89
C LEU A 104 -7.44 -10.05 -8.34
N THR A 105 -7.20 -10.86 -7.32
CA THR A 105 -8.24 -11.56 -6.55
C THR A 105 -8.37 -10.98 -5.14
N PHE A 106 -9.59 -11.11 -4.59
CA PHE A 106 -9.90 -10.60 -3.25
C PHE A 106 -9.04 -11.27 -2.14
N PRO A 107 -8.90 -12.61 -2.09
CA PRO A 107 -8.15 -13.24 -1.00
C PRO A 107 -6.64 -13.02 -1.09
N ALA A 108 -6.09 -12.93 -2.30
CA ALA A 108 -4.64 -12.85 -2.47
C ALA A 108 -4.07 -11.44 -2.31
N HIS A 109 -4.89 -10.39 -2.51
CA HIS A 109 -4.39 -9.01 -2.48
C HIS A 109 -5.21 -8.11 -1.55
N VAL A 110 -6.54 -8.10 -1.70
CA VAL A 110 -7.40 -7.19 -0.90
C VAL A 110 -7.38 -7.58 0.57
N ALA A 111 -7.52 -8.87 0.88
CA ALA A 111 -7.44 -9.36 2.25
C ALA A 111 -6.12 -9.00 2.92
N LYS A 112 -4.99 -9.07 2.20
CA LYS A 112 -3.67 -8.70 2.73
C LYS A 112 -3.56 -7.22 3.10
N VAL A 113 -4.22 -6.34 2.35
CA VAL A 113 -4.29 -4.90 2.68
C VAL A 113 -5.13 -4.68 3.93
N ILE A 114 -6.27 -5.38 4.04
CA ILE A 114 -7.14 -5.32 5.22
C ILE A 114 -6.39 -5.86 6.45
N ASP A 115 -5.71 -7.00 6.34
CA ASP A 115 -4.91 -7.57 7.42
C ASP A 115 -3.78 -6.64 7.85
N ALA A 116 -3.13 -5.95 6.90
CA ALA A 116 -2.14 -4.94 7.23
C ALA A 116 -2.77 -3.78 8.02
N ARG A 117 -3.91 -3.25 7.55
CA ARG A 117 -4.62 -2.12 8.15
C ARG A 117 -5.15 -2.44 9.56
N ASP A 118 -5.96 -3.48 9.68
CA ASP A 118 -6.77 -3.75 10.87
C ASP A 118 -6.01 -4.55 11.93
N ASP A 119 -5.01 -5.33 11.50
CA ASP A 119 -4.34 -6.29 12.37
C ASP A 119 -2.91 -5.84 12.71
N PHE A 120 -2.12 -5.44 11.71
CA PHE A 120 -0.73 -5.00 11.93
C PHE A 120 -0.65 -3.59 12.51
N PHE A 121 -1.25 -2.59 11.85
CA PHE A 121 -1.17 -1.21 12.33
C PHE A 121 -1.93 -0.99 13.63
N ARG A 122 -3.04 -1.71 13.85
CA ARG A 122 -3.73 -1.69 15.16
C ARG A 122 -2.81 -2.14 16.30
N LYS A 123 -2.08 -3.25 16.11
CA LYS A 123 -1.10 -3.75 17.11
C LYS A 123 0.05 -2.76 17.30
N GLU A 124 0.49 -2.11 16.24
CA GLU A 124 1.61 -1.19 16.29
C GLU A 124 1.24 0.14 16.98
N VAL A 125 0.03 0.65 16.73
CA VAL A 125 -0.54 1.78 17.48
C VAL A 125 -0.70 1.42 18.96
N GLU A 126 -1.20 0.23 19.27
CA GLU A 126 -1.35 -0.22 20.66
C GLU A 126 0.00 -0.34 21.39
N LYS A 127 1.02 -0.92 20.75
CA LYS A 127 2.39 -0.96 21.31
C LYS A 127 2.96 0.43 21.56
N MET A 128 2.82 1.35 20.61
CA MET A 128 3.27 2.74 20.77
C MET A 128 2.58 3.43 21.95
N ARG A 129 1.28 3.17 22.16
CA ARG A 129 0.53 3.72 23.30
C ARG A 129 1.00 3.14 24.62
N VAL A 130 1.21 1.82 24.68
CA VAL A 130 1.75 1.13 25.86
C VAL A 130 3.17 1.61 26.18
N ALA A 131 4.03 1.78 25.17
CA ALA A 131 5.38 2.33 25.34
C ALA A 131 5.38 3.77 25.87
N LYS A 132 4.35 4.56 25.55
CA LYS A 132 4.13 5.91 26.09
C LYS A 132 3.49 5.92 27.48
N GLY A 133 3.25 4.76 28.11
CA GLY A 133 2.68 4.66 29.46
C GLY A 133 1.18 5.00 29.56
N LEU A 134 0.51 5.21 28.43
CA LEU A 134 -0.93 5.40 28.37
C LEU A 134 -1.56 3.99 28.43
N GLY A 135 -2.20 3.66 29.57
CA GLY A 135 -2.79 2.33 29.81
C GLY A 135 -3.78 1.87 28.73
N ARG A 136 -4.22 0.60 28.83
CA ARG A 136 -5.19 -0.07 27.92
C ARG A 136 -6.59 0.57 28.00
N VAL A 137 -6.75 1.81 27.57
CA VAL A 137 -8.06 2.44 27.42
C VAL A 137 -8.36 2.48 25.92
N ALA A 138 -9.40 1.76 25.50
CA ALA A 138 -9.86 1.78 24.11
C ALA A 138 -10.11 3.24 23.68
N PRO A 139 -9.61 3.68 22.51
CA PRO A 139 -9.94 5.01 22.03
C PRO A 139 -11.44 5.07 21.74
N ALA A 140 -12.16 5.90 22.49
CA ALA A 140 -13.54 6.24 22.20
C ALA A 140 -13.57 7.22 21.01
N GLY A 141 -14.31 6.85 19.96
CA GLY A 141 -14.61 7.73 18.82
C GLY A 141 -13.66 7.57 17.64
N GLU A 142 -13.97 6.63 16.75
CA GLU A 142 -13.30 6.47 15.45
C GLU A 142 -13.74 7.57 14.48
N GLY A 143 -13.23 8.78 14.67
CA GLY A 143 -13.08 9.71 13.55
C GLY A 143 -12.04 9.13 12.59
N LYS A 144 -12.28 9.18 11.27
CA LYS A 144 -11.22 8.83 10.31
C LYS A 144 -10.00 9.69 10.63
N PRO A 145 -8.81 9.12 10.93
CA PRO A 145 -7.63 9.92 11.22
C PRO A 145 -7.32 10.82 10.02
N GLU A 146 -7.29 12.13 10.28
CA GLU A 146 -6.91 13.14 9.30
C GLU A 146 -5.38 13.18 9.18
N ASP A 147 -4.86 13.37 7.96
CA ASP A 147 -3.40 13.44 7.73
C ASP A 147 -2.86 14.69 8.47
N PRO A 148 -1.91 14.55 9.40
CA PRO A 148 -1.39 15.67 10.16
C PRO A 148 -0.50 16.61 9.33
N ARG A 149 -0.19 16.29 8.07
CA ARG A 149 0.65 17.10 7.18
C ARG A 149 -0.13 18.25 6.55
N SER A 150 0.55 19.37 6.34
CA SER A 150 0.01 20.47 5.54
C SER A 150 -0.20 20.01 4.10
N THR A 151 -1.21 20.57 3.41
CA THR A 151 -1.44 20.32 1.99
C THR A 151 -0.20 20.64 1.14
N ALA A 152 0.58 21.64 1.56
CA ALA A 152 1.83 22.02 0.91
C ALA A 152 2.92 20.94 1.02
N ASP A 153 3.05 20.26 2.16
CA ASP A 153 4.04 19.20 2.36
C ASP A 153 3.68 17.98 1.50
N ILE A 154 2.39 17.68 1.39
CA ILE A 154 1.87 16.62 0.55
C ILE A 154 2.16 16.90 -0.92
N GLU A 155 1.94 18.13 -1.38
CA GLU A 155 2.22 18.55 -2.76
C GLU A 155 3.72 18.51 -3.08
N GLN A 156 4.58 18.95 -2.15
CA GLN A 156 6.03 18.89 -2.30
C GLN A 156 6.53 17.44 -2.39
N ALA A 157 6.09 16.57 -1.47
CA ALA A 157 6.43 15.15 -1.49
C ALA A 157 5.92 14.46 -2.75
N THR A 158 4.67 14.76 -3.15
CA THR A 158 4.07 14.24 -4.38
C THR A 158 4.89 14.67 -5.60
N THR A 159 5.25 15.94 -5.69
CA THR A 159 6.03 16.46 -6.82
C THR A 159 7.43 15.85 -6.86
N ALA A 160 8.12 15.76 -5.72
CA ALA A 160 9.43 15.13 -5.62
C ALA A 160 9.39 13.66 -6.05
N ASN A 161 8.40 12.90 -5.59
CA ASN A 161 8.26 11.49 -5.93
C ASN A 161 7.85 11.29 -7.40
N LEU A 162 7.00 12.16 -7.97
CA LEU A 162 6.70 12.14 -9.41
C LEU A 162 7.93 12.46 -10.25
N GLN A 163 8.78 13.39 -9.81
CA GLN A 163 10.05 13.68 -10.48
C GLN A 163 11.00 12.49 -10.40
N TRP A 164 11.12 11.87 -9.23
CA TRP A 164 11.90 10.64 -9.04
C TRP A 164 11.42 9.51 -9.95
N ILE A 165 10.10 9.34 -10.11
CA ILE A 165 9.51 8.37 -11.05
C ILE A 165 9.87 8.69 -12.51
N LYS A 166 9.88 9.98 -12.88
CA LYS A 166 10.22 10.41 -14.25
C LYS A 166 11.70 10.21 -14.58
N THR A 167 12.58 10.40 -13.60
CA THR A 167 14.04 10.29 -13.80
C THR A 167 14.55 8.87 -13.64
N THR A 168 13.86 8.04 -12.86
CA THR A 168 14.22 6.63 -12.69
C THR A 168 13.63 5.83 -13.85
N ASP A 169 14.48 5.45 -14.81
CA ASP A 169 14.12 4.51 -15.87
C ASP A 169 13.59 3.22 -15.21
N THR A 170 12.29 2.98 -15.35
CA THR A 170 11.53 1.91 -14.70
C THR A 170 12.04 0.51 -15.05
N LYS A 171 12.99 0.39 -16.00
CA LYS A 171 13.75 -0.84 -16.25
C LYS A 171 14.61 -1.29 -15.05
N ALA A 172 14.99 -0.41 -14.13
CA ALA A 172 15.84 -0.76 -13.00
C ALA A 172 15.16 -1.67 -11.96
N TYR A 173 13.82 -1.63 -11.84
CA TYR A 173 13.06 -2.48 -10.90
C TYR A 173 12.78 -3.90 -11.44
N TYR A 174 13.21 -4.20 -12.67
CA TYR A 174 13.11 -5.53 -13.28
C TYR A 174 14.42 -6.33 -13.24
N VAL A 175 15.50 -5.80 -12.63
CA VAL A 175 16.77 -6.52 -12.50
C VAL A 175 16.99 -6.93 -11.04
N GLY A 176 16.18 -7.89 -10.60
CA GLY A 176 16.38 -8.67 -9.39
C GLY A 176 16.15 -10.14 -9.72
N ALA A 177 17.11 -10.71 -10.44
CA ALA A 177 17.24 -12.16 -10.65
C ALA A 177 17.50 -12.89 -9.33
#